data_AF-A0A7Y5TYX1-F1
#
_entry.id   AF-A0A7Y5TYX1-F1
#
_cell.length_a   1.000
_cell.length_b   1.000
_cell.length_c   1.000
_cell.angle_alpha   90.00
_cell.angle_beta   90.00
_cell.angle_gamma   90.00
#
_symmetry.space_group_name_H-M   'P 1'
#
loop_
_entity.id
_entity.type
_entity.pdbx_description
1 polymer ?
#
loop_
_entity_poly.entity_id
_entity_poly.type
_entity_poly.pdbx_seq_one_letter_code
_entity_poly.pdbx_strand_id
1 'polypeptide(L)'
;MRFFRDEAFLEEAAARREAERGTFDPSYVLYTAGKLMVLKLREDYKAAMGAKFTLRDFHDRLLGNGTVPLWLHRDLMLGEHNGAMIE
;
A
#
# COMPACT_ATOMS: atom_id res chain seq x y z
N MET A 1 -7.07 21.74 -7.96
CA MET A 1 -6.75 22.54 -6.75
C MET A 1 -7.89 22.51 -5.73
N ARG A 2 -9.16 22.78 -6.09
CA ARG A 2 -10.33 22.69 -5.17
C ARG A 2 -10.37 21.42 -4.31
N PHE A 3 -10.30 20.23 -4.94
CA PHE A 3 -10.30 18.95 -4.24
C PHE A 3 -9.22 18.85 -3.14
N PHE A 4 -7.99 19.29 -3.42
CA PHE A 4 -6.91 19.24 -2.43
C PHE A 4 -7.08 20.25 -1.28
N ARG A 5 -7.81 21.35 -1.48
CA ARG A 5 -8.14 22.29 -0.40
C ARG A 5 -9.26 21.77 0.47
N ASP A 6 -10.31 21.25 -0.16
CA ASP A 6 -11.56 20.94 0.54
C ASP A 6 -11.50 19.56 1.21
N GLU A 7 -10.88 18.56 0.56
CA GLU A 7 -10.84 17.18 1.03
C GLU A 7 -9.52 16.81 1.71
N ALA A 8 -8.41 17.41 1.27
CA ALA A 8 -7.08 17.17 1.84
C ALA A 8 -6.60 18.32 2.73
N PHE A 9 -7.40 19.38 2.91
CA PHE A 9 -7.12 20.51 3.80
C PHE A 9 -5.76 21.18 3.57
N LEU A 10 -5.30 21.19 2.32
CA LEU A 10 -4.02 21.80 1.95
C LEU A 10 -4.15 23.31 1.73
N GLU A 11 -3.15 24.05 2.19
CA GLU A 11 -2.96 25.46 1.85
C GLU A 11 -2.78 25.66 0.34
N GLU A 12 -3.15 26.84 -0.16
CA GLU A 12 -3.28 27.11 -1.61
C GLU A 12 -2.02 26.71 -2.42
N ALA A 13 -0.83 27.07 -1.93
CA ALA A 13 0.42 26.77 -2.62
C ALA A 13 0.69 25.26 -2.70
N ALA A 14 0.36 24.49 -1.66
CA ALA A 14 0.53 23.04 -1.66
C ALA A 14 -0.56 22.36 -2.52
N ALA A 15 -1.81 22.79 -2.39
CA ALA A 15 -2.92 22.28 -3.19
C ALA A 15 -2.72 22.49 -4.70
N ARG A 16 -2.08 23.61 -5.09
CA ARG A 16 -1.67 23.87 -6.47
C ARG A 16 -0.58 22.90 -6.92
N ARG A 17 0.51 22.75 -6.16
CA ARG A 17 1.61 21.84 -6.50
C ARG A 17 1.14 20.40 -6.67
N GLU A 18 0.27 19.92 -5.78
CA GLU A 18 -0.28 18.57 -5.89
C GLU A 18 -1.21 18.40 -7.10
N ALA A 19 -2.06 19.41 -7.37
CA ALA A 19 -2.90 19.39 -8.56
C ALA A 19 -2.08 19.40 -9.86
N GLU A 20 -1.00 20.17 -9.90
CA GLU A 20 -0.09 20.23 -11.06
C GLU A 20 0.70 18.93 -11.21
N ARG A 21 1.27 18.38 -10.12
CA ARG A 21 1.98 17.08 -10.14
C ARG A 21 1.09 15.96 -10.68
N GLY A 22 -0.18 15.91 -10.27
CA GLY A 22 -1.15 14.92 -10.75
C GLY A 22 -1.43 14.97 -12.26
N THR A 23 -1.05 16.04 -12.97
CA THR A 23 -1.24 16.14 -14.44
C THR A 23 -0.14 15.47 -15.26
N PHE A 24 1.02 15.21 -14.68
CA PHE A 24 2.19 14.70 -15.42
C PHE A 24 2.92 13.55 -14.75
N ASP A 25 2.68 13.29 -13.45
CA ASP A 25 3.32 12.21 -12.72
C ASP A 25 2.43 10.95 -12.74
N PRO A 26 2.68 9.95 -13.59
CA PRO A 26 1.89 8.71 -13.61
C PRO A 26 2.07 7.89 -12.33
N SER A 27 3.08 8.17 -11.51
CA SER A 27 3.35 7.48 -10.24
C SER A 27 2.57 8.06 -9.05
N TYR A 28 1.76 9.10 -9.28
CA TYR A 28 1.04 9.85 -8.23
C TYR A 28 0.24 8.97 -7.25
N VAL A 29 -0.28 7.84 -7.74
CA VAL A 29 -1.13 6.89 -7.00
C VAL A 29 -0.36 5.83 -6.21
N LEU A 30 0.96 5.70 -6.41
CA LEU A 30 1.73 4.55 -5.88
C LEU A 30 1.74 4.48 -4.35
N TYR A 31 1.75 5.61 -3.65
CA TYR A 31 1.67 5.62 -2.19
C TYR A 31 0.38 4.96 -1.69
N THR A 32 -0.76 5.42 -2.19
CA THR A 32 -2.07 4.90 -1.76
C THR A 32 -2.25 3.46 -2.23
N ALA A 33 -1.88 3.14 -3.48
CA ALA A 33 -1.94 1.78 -4.00
C ALA A 33 -1.08 0.82 -3.16
N GLY A 34 0.18 1.16 -2.90
CA GLY A 34 1.09 0.36 -2.07
C GLY A 34 0.57 0.18 -0.64
N LYS A 35 0.03 1.23 -0.02
CA LYS A 35 -0.61 1.14 1.30
C LYS A 35 -1.77 0.13 1.29
N LEU A 36 -2.68 0.23 0.32
CA LEU A 36 -3.82 -0.69 0.20
C LEU A 36 -3.35 -2.13 -0.04
N MET A 37 -2.31 -2.32 -0.85
CA MET A 37 -1.73 -3.65 -1.09
C MET A 37 -1.11 -4.27 0.16
N VAL A 38 -0.38 -3.49 0.97
CA VAL A 38 0.17 -3.98 2.26
C VAL A 38 -0.96 -4.34 3.23
N LEU A 39 -2.02 -3.52 3.30
CA LEU A 39 -3.17 -3.80 4.15
C LEU A 39 -3.88 -5.08 3.73
N LYS A 40 -4.11 -5.28 2.43
CA LYS A 40 -4.69 -6.52 1.92
C LYS A 40 -3.80 -7.74 2.21
N LEU A 41 -2.51 -7.64 1.95
CA LEU A 41 -1.56 -8.70 2.27
C LEU A 41 -1.61 -9.09 3.76
N ARG A 42 -1.72 -8.10 4.66
CA ARG A 42 -1.87 -8.35 6.10
C ARG A 42 -3.15 -9.14 6.41
N GLU A 43 -4.28 -8.76 5.83
CA GLU A 43 -5.55 -9.46 6.07
C GLU A 43 -5.53 -10.88 5.50
N ASP A 44 -4.99 -11.07 4.29
CA ASP A 44 -4.85 -12.40 3.69
C ASP A 44 -3.90 -13.28 4.53
N TYR A 45 -2.78 -12.72 5.02
CA TYR A 45 -1.85 -13.40 5.93
C TYR A 45 -2.48 -13.77 7.27
N LYS A 46 -3.28 -12.86 7.83
CA LYS A 46 -4.03 -13.12 9.05
C LYS A 46 -5.05 -14.25 8.86
N ALA A 47 -5.75 -14.27 7.73
CA ALA A 47 -6.69 -15.34 7.40
C ALA A 47 -5.97 -16.70 7.26
N ALA A 48 -4.82 -16.74 6.57
CA ALA A 48 -4.02 -17.95 6.37
C ALA A 48 -3.45 -18.51 7.69
N MET A 49 -2.99 -17.62 8.59
CA MET A 49 -2.37 -18.03 9.87
C MET A 49 -3.40 -18.35 10.97
N GLY A 50 -4.63 -17.85 10.86
CA GLY A 50 -5.70 -18.06 11.84
C GLY A 50 -5.26 -17.71 13.25
N ALA A 51 -5.45 -18.63 14.21
CA ALA A 51 -5.09 -18.44 15.61
C ALA A 51 -3.58 -18.23 15.87
N LYS A 52 -2.71 -18.58 14.90
CA LYS A 52 -1.25 -18.39 15.01
C LYS A 52 -0.81 -16.99 14.59
N PHE A 53 -1.70 -16.18 14.03
CA PHE A 53 -1.36 -14.83 13.56
C PHE A 53 -0.87 -13.95 14.71
N THR A 54 0.24 -13.25 14.47
CA THR A 54 0.63 -12.07 15.26
C THR A 54 1.06 -10.96 14.33
N LEU A 55 0.75 -9.72 14.69
CA LEU A 55 1.17 -8.55 13.90
C LEU A 55 2.69 -8.41 13.84
N ARG A 56 3.39 -8.85 14.89
CA ARG A 56 4.86 -8.86 14.96
C ARG A 56 5.46 -9.78 13.90
N ASP A 57 5.04 -11.05 13.85
CA ASP A 57 5.55 -12.02 12.84
C ASP A 57 5.27 -11.55 11.40
N PHE A 58 4.12 -10.94 11.17
CA PHE A 58 3.82 -10.32 9.88
C PHE A 58 4.84 -9.22 9.50
N HIS A 59 5.12 -8.28 10.40
CA HIS A 59 6.08 -7.21 10.15
C HIS A 59 7.52 -7.74 10.03
N ASP A 60 7.91 -8.70 10.88
CA ASP A 60 9.25 -9.31 10.84
C ASP A 60 9.51 -9.97 9.49
N ARG A 61 8.53 -10.70 8.94
CA ARG A 61 8.62 -11.31 7.61
C ARG A 61 8.60 -10.28 6.49
N LEU A 62 7.67 -9.32 6.54
CA LEU A 62 7.54 -8.30 5.50
C LEU A 62 8.85 -7.50 5.38
N LEU A 63 9.38 -7.00 6.49
CA LEU A 63 10.59 -6.18 6.52
C LEU A 63 11.87 -7.02 6.32
N GLY A 64 11.88 -8.28 6.78
CA GLY A 64 12.99 -9.21 6.60
C GLY A 64 13.26 -9.56 5.13
N ASN A 65 12.26 -9.47 4.26
CA ASN A 65 12.40 -9.64 2.81
C ASN A 65 13.09 -8.45 2.11
N GLY A 66 13.27 -7.32 2.79
CA GLY A 66 13.79 -6.09 2.20
C GLY A 66 12.80 -5.39 1.26
N THR A 67 13.30 -4.50 0.41
CA THR A 67 12.47 -3.72 -0.52
C THR A 67 12.22 -4.50 -1.80
N VAL A 68 11.24 -5.40 -1.77
CA VAL A 68 10.81 -6.16 -2.95
C VAL A 68 9.40 -5.74 -3.40
N PRO A 69 9.02 -6.01 -4.66
CA PRO A 69 7.67 -5.72 -5.12
C PRO A 69 6.60 -6.46 -4.31
N LEU A 70 5.42 -5.85 -4.14
CA LEU A 70 4.35 -6.43 -3.31
C LEU A 70 3.86 -7.80 -3.80
N TRP A 71 3.87 -8.07 -5.11
CA TRP A 71 3.54 -9.39 -5.64
C TRP A 71 4.54 -10.46 -5.20
N LEU A 72 5.81 -10.11 -5.01
CA LEU A 72 6.83 -11.03 -4.51
C LEU A 72 6.69 -11.23 -3.00
N HIS A 73 6.32 -10.20 -2.25
CA HIS A 73 5.96 -10.37 -0.83
C HIS A 73 4.80 -11.35 -0.65
N ARG A 74 3.78 -11.32 -1.52
CA ARG A 74 2.68 -12.30 -1.48
C ARG A 74 3.21 -13.71 -1.65
N ASP A 75 4.04 -13.95 -2.65
CA ASP A 75 4.61 -15.28 -2.89
C ASP A 75 5.46 -15.75 -1.70
N LEU A 76 6.36 -14.92 -1.20
CA LEU A 76 7.24 -15.27 -0.07
C LEU A 76 6.49 -15.52 1.25
N MET A 77 5.33 -14.88 1.46
CA MET A 77 4.59 -14.94 2.72
C MET A 77 3.37 -15.86 2.68
N LEU A 78 2.79 -16.09 1.50
CA LEU A 78 1.55 -16.86 1.30
C LEU A 78 1.71 -18.03 0.32
N GLY A 79 2.79 -18.08 -0.46
CA GLY A 79 2.97 -19.06 -1.55
C GLY A 79 2.03 -18.83 -2.74
N GLU A 80 1.50 -17.61 -2.90
CA GLU A 80 0.56 -17.25 -3.96
C GLU A 80 1.14 -16.19 -4.90
N HIS A 81 1.27 -16.53 -6.19
CA HIS A 81 1.80 -15.61 -7.21
C HIS A 81 0.77 -14.64 -7.83
N ASN A 82 -0.53 -14.98 -7.82
CA ASN A 82 -1.58 -14.24 -8.56
C ASN A 82 -2.80 -13.87 -7.70
N GLY A 83 -2.63 -13.75 -6.38
CA GLY A 83 -3.71 -13.27 -5.50
C GLY A 83 -4.08 -11.82 -5.81
N ALA A 84 -5.33 -11.43 -5.54
CA ALA A 84 -5.76 -10.04 -5.68
C ALA A 84 -4.85 -9.12 -4.84
N MET A 85 -4.44 -7.99 -5.41
CA MET A 85 -3.52 -7.06 -4.75
C MET A 85 -4.24 -5.99 -3.94
N ILE A 86 -5.48 -5.68 -4.29
CA ILE A 86 -6.39 -4.74 -3.60
C ILE A 86 -7.75 -5.42 -3.43
N GLU A 87 -8.65 -4.82 -2.65
CA GLU A 87 -10.05 -5.30 -2.44
C GLU A 87 -10.83 -5.41 -3.75
#